data_AF-A0A372FF13-F1
#
_entry.id   AF-A0A372FF13-F1
#
_cell.length_a   1.000
_cell.length_b   1.000
_cell.length_c   1.000
_cell.angle_alpha   90.00
_cell.angle_beta   90.00
_cell.angle_gamma   90.00
#
_symmetry.space_group_name_H-M   'P 1'
#
loop_
_entity.id
_entity.type
_entity.pdbx_description
1 polymer ?
#
loop_
_entity_poly.entity_id
_entity_poly.type
_entity_poly.pdbx_seq_one_letter_code
_entity_poly.pdbx_strand_id
1 'polypeptide(L)'
;MKTLLFFFILFASIVSQAQNKICGTVGKGKPIIFSKQTMDSLKLTNAINTPYTVKVYVTIFADDNGTNRSDTDAHINDYMQVMTNVFQAHNICFLLGGIKQINNTDLNNQNVDTEESELTPYIEPGFLNIFVHRTLPGYSGYAYNIPNTFLSIVGNLFEDVILAHEMGHCLGLYHTFEPWLDNNGNPTNKENVARAGNCQNCTTAGDVLCDTPADDNGGVNAACVYTGTGKDACNAFYSPLTNNVMGYGNAACNDTFTAGQGDRMRTFLTTNNDLKTFTLHDVLYTPVFGNVTISSGKGYTLARDRVFVSDGNANLTVNGTAQQFFQAKKVSLRSGTKFSPAVGGKVSVKSNPFCN
;
A
#
# COMPACT_ATOMS: atom_id res chain seq x y z
N MET A 1 -48.86 51.11 17.03
CA MET A 1 -48.24 50.47 15.85
C MET A 1 -47.00 49.73 16.31
N LYS A 2 -46.99 48.39 16.21
CA LYS A 2 -45.82 47.56 16.56
C LYS A 2 -45.00 47.33 15.29
N THR A 3 -43.74 47.77 15.30
CA THR A 3 -42.79 47.57 14.20
C THR A 3 -42.17 46.18 14.33
N LEU A 4 -42.41 45.31 13.34
CA LEU A 4 -41.84 43.97 13.26
C LEU A 4 -40.52 44.04 12.49
N LEU A 5 -39.39 43.71 13.13
CA LEU A 5 -38.09 43.60 12.48
C LEU A 5 -37.94 42.20 11.90
N PHE A 6 -37.90 42.06 10.58
CA PHE A 6 -37.60 40.79 9.91
C PHE A 6 -36.08 40.65 9.73
N PHE A 7 -35.48 39.68 10.40
CA PHE A 7 -34.08 39.30 10.24
C PHE A 7 -33.97 38.28 9.10
N PHE A 8 -33.34 38.66 7.99
CA PHE A 8 -33.10 37.77 6.85
C PHE A 8 -31.76 37.06 7.06
N ILE A 9 -31.79 35.79 7.49
CA ILE A 9 -30.59 34.96 7.58
C ILE A 9 -30.30 34.42 6.18
N LEU A 10 -29.24 34.96 5.57
CA LEU A 10 -28.70 34.48 4.30
C LEU A 10 -28.01 33.13 4.56
N PHE A 11 -28.66 32.01 4.23
CA PHE A 11 -27.99 30.71 4.17
C PHE A 11 -27.05 30.71 2.96
N ALA A 12 -25.76 30.95 3.20
CA ALA A 12 -24.73 30.67 2.22
C ALA A 12 -24.58 29.16 2.12
N SER A 13 -25.07 28.57 1.02
CA SER A 13 -24.83 27.19 0.65
C SER A 13 -23.33 27.03 0.40
N ILE A 14 -22.60 26.54 1.41
CA ILE A 14 -21.22 26.11 1.26
C ILE A 14 -21.27 24.84 0.43
N VAL A 15 -21.19 24.96 -0.90
CA VAL A 15 -20.94 23.82 -1.77
C VAL A 15 -19.49 23.42 -1.50
N SER A 16 -19.30 22.48 -0.57
CA SER A 16 -18.06 21.73 -0.46
C SER A 16 -17.85 21.03 -1.79
N GLN A 17 -16.92 21.53 -2.61
CA GLN A 17 -16.40 20.74 -3.71
C GLN A 17 -15.56 19.64 -3.07
N ALA A 18 -16.06 18.41 -3.08
CA ALA A 18 -15.23 17.24 -2.85
C ALA A 18 -14.12 17.28 -3.91
N GLN A 19 -12.88 17.53 -3.50
CA GLN A 19 -11.74 17.39 -4.39
C GLN A 19 -11.64 15.90 -4.74
N ASN A 20 -11.87 15.56 -6.00
CA ASN A 20 -11.56 14.21 -6.49
C ASN A 20 -10.07 14.00 -6.27
N LYS A 21 -9.71 13.11 -5.33
CA LYS A 21 -8.34 12.65 -5.17
C LYS A 21 -8.05 11.73 -6.35
N ILE A 22 -7.15 12.16 -7.22
CA ILE A 22 -6.79 11.44 -8.43
C ILE A 22 -5.58 10.56 -8.11
N CYS A 23 -5.72 9.25 -8.28
CA CYS A 23 -4.57 8.35 -8.44
C CYS A 23 -4.08 8.47 -9.89
N GLY A 24 -2.77 8.35 -10.11
CA GLY A 24 -2.20 8.43 -11.46
C GLY A 24 -1.81 7.08 -12.06
N THR A 25 -1.76 6.01 -11.27
CA THR A 25 -1.11 4.76 -11.66
C THR A 25 -1.81 4.12 -12.85
N VAL A 26 -1.08 3.88 -13.94
CA VAL A 26 -1.62 3.15 -15.10
C VAL A 26 -0.83 1.86 -15.33
N GLY A 27 -1.52 0.78 -15.71
CA GLY A 27 -0.88 -0.46 -16.09
C GLY A 27 0.00 -0.26 -17.32
N LYS A 28 1.31 -0.49 -17.20
CA LYS A 28 2.22 -0.46 -18.34
C LYS A 28 2.15 -1.80 -19.09
N GLY A 29 1.50 -1.79 -20.27
CA GLY A 29 1.47 -2.93 -21.18
C GLY A 29 0.29 -3.88 -20.98
N LYS A 30 0.48 -5.14 -21.39
CA LYS A 30 -0.59 -6.16 -21.32
C LYS A 30 -0.81 -6.62 -19.87
N PRO A 31 -2.05 -7.00 -19.50
CA PRO A 31 -2.31 -7.52 -18.17
C PRO A 31 -1.51 -8.79 -17.92
N ILE A 32 -0.93 -8.86 -16.73
CA ILE A 32 -0.53 -10.15 -16.15
C ILE A 32 -1.79 -10.91 -15.76
N ILE A 33 -2.10 -11.98 -16.49
CA ILE A 33 -3.21 -12.90 -16.22
C ILE A 33 -2.64 -14.21 -15.69
N PHE A 34 -3.05 -14.61 -14.48
CA PHE A 34 -2.66 -15.90 -13.92
C PHE A 34 -3.53 -17.01 -14.49
N SER A 35 -2.90 -18.15 -14.80
CA SER A 35 -3.65 -19.34 -15.19
C SER A 35 -4.51 -19.83 -14.01
N LYS A 36 -5.65 -20.46 -14.30
CA LYS A 36 -6.48 -21.10 -13.27
C LYS A 36 -5.67 -22.11 -12.44
N GLN A 37 -4.80 -22.88 -13.09
CA GLN A 37 -3.92 -23.84 -12.42
C GLN A 37 -2.99 -23.17 -11.40
N THR A 38 -2.40 -22.02 -11.75
CA THR A 38 -1.57 -21.22 -10.84
C THR A 38 -2.38 -20.72 -9.65
N MET A 39 -3.57 -20.20 -9.90
CA MET A 39 -4.44 -19.70 -8.83
C MET A 39 -4.90 -20.82 -7.89
N ASP A 40 -5.27 -21.99 -8.43
CA ASP A 40 -5.73 -23.14 -7.66
C ASP A 40 -4.60 -23.76 -6.82
N SER A 41 -3.38 -23.87 -7.35
CA SER A 41 -2.23 -24.40 -6.60
C SER A 41 -1.82 -23.49 -5.44
N LEU A 42 -1.91 -22.17 -5.64
CA LEU A 42 -1.59 -21.18 -4.61
C LEU A 42 -2.71 -21.05 -3.58
N LYS A 43 -3.98 -21.25 -3.93
CA LYS A 43 -5.09 -21.31 -2.96
C LYS A 43 -4.87 -22.37 -1.89
N LEU A 44 -4.39 -23.56 -2.28
CA LEU A 44 -4.08 -24.62 -1.31
C LEU A 44 -2.89 -24.23 -0.42
N THR A 45 -1.86 -23.59 -0.98
CA THR A 45 -0.68 -23.11 -0.24
C THR A 45 -1.06 -21.97 0.73
N ASN A 46 -1.90 -21.04 0.29
CA ASN A 46 -2.41 -19.90 1.06
C ASN A 46 -3.37 -20.29 2.18
N ALA A 47 -4.01 -21.45 2.10
CA ALA A 47 -5.00 -21.92 3.07
C ALA A 47 -4.37 -22.62 4.30
N ILE A 48 -3.08 -22.96 4.26
CA ILE A 48 -2.49 -23.88 5.25
C ILE A 48 -1.93 -23.18 6.49
N ASN A 49 -1.51 -21.92 6.42
CA ASN A 49 -1.34 -21.03 7.58
C ASN A 49 -0.71 -19.71 7.13
N THR A 50 -0.93 -18.68 7.95
CA THR A 50 -0.15 -17.45 8.09
C THR A 50 -0.47 -16.28 7.16
N PRO A 51 -0.92 -15.11 7.69
CA PRO A 51 -1.04 -13.93 6.86
C PRO A 51 0.33 -13.54 6.29
N TYR A 52 0.34 -13.19 5.01
CA TYR A 52 1.49 -12.67 4.29
C TYR A 52 1.88 -11.33 4.90
N THR A 53 3.00 -11.31 5.63
CA THR A 53 3.47 -10.08 6.28
C THR A 53 4.50 -9.38 5.41
N VAL A 54 4.14 -8.25 4.84
CA VAL A 54 4.98 -7.46 3.94
C VAL A 54 5.78 -6.43 4.74
N LYS A 55 7.11 -6.44 4.58
CA LYS A 55 8.02 -5.42 5.13
C LYS A 55 7.88 -4.12 4.34
N VAL A 56 7.53 -3.04 5.03
CA VAL A 56 7.50 -1.69 4.44
C VAL A 56 8.45 -0.74 5.15
N TYR A 57 8.96 0.24 4.41
CA TYR A 57 9.79 1.32 4.95
C TYR A 57 9.32 2.66 4.41
N VAL A 58 9.21 3.66 5.30
CA VAL A 58 8.69 4.97 4.93
C VAL A 58 9.80 6.00 4.88
N THR A 59 9.86 6.75 3.80
CA THR A 59 10.71 7.93 3.63
C THR A 59 9.82 9.16 3.51
N ILE A 60 9.95 10.09 4.45
CA ILE A 60 9.24 11.37 4.48
C ILE A 60 10.17 12.45 3.97
N PHE A 61 9.79 13.14 2.90
CA PHE A 61 10.54 14.27 2.39
C PHE A 61 10.23 15.56 3.16
N ALA A 62 11.21 16.45 3.21
CA ALA A 62 11.14 17.80 3.77
C ALA A 62 11.95 18.72 2.84
N ASP A 63 11.79 20.03 2.99
CA ASP A 63 12.64 20.98 2.27
C ASP A 63 14.10 20.85 2.73
N ASP A 64 15.06 21.34 1.94
CA ASP A 64 16.50 21.15 2.18
C ASP A 64 16.96 21.65 3.56
N ASN A 65 16.30 22.69 4.06
CA ASN A 65 16.54 23.26 5.38
C ASN A 65 15.88 22.46 6.54
N GLY A 66 15.20 21.36 6.25
CA GLY A 66 14.47 20.51 7.19
C GLY A 66 13.08 21.01 7.58
N THR A 67 12.61 22.12 7.00
CA THR A 67 11.24 22.63 7.19
C THR A 67 10.26 21.95 6.24
N ASN A 68 8.96 22.22 6.40
CA ASN A 68 7.91 21.69 5.52
C ASN A 68 7.99 20.18 5.28
N ARG A 69 8.34 19.43 6.34
CA ARG A 69 8.23 17.98 6.36
C ARG A 69 6.81 17.59 5.92
N SER A 70 6.72 16.70 4.94
CA SER A 70 5.46 16.36 4.29
C SER A 70 4.43 15.78 5.25
N ASP A 71 4.88 15.03 6.26
CA ASP A 71 4.00 14.46 7.26
C ASP A 71 4.65 14.18 8.63
N THR A 72 3.84 13.84 9.63
CA THR A 72 4.27 13.41 10.97
C THR A 72 4.35 11.89 11.08
N ASP A 73 5.18 11.37 11.99
CA ASP A 73 5.24 9.92 12.24
C ASP A 73 3.91 9.37 12.76
N ALA A 74 3.13 10.19 13.48
CA ALA A 74 1.81 9.80 13.98
C ALA A 74 0.85 9.52 12.82
N HIS A 75 0.74 10.45 11.88
CA HIS A 75 -0.13 10.26 10.71
C HIS A 75 0.32 9.07 9.84
N ILE A 76 1.63 8.82 9.71
CA ILE A 76 2.10 7.60 9.01
C ILE A 76 1.59 6.34 9.72
N ASN A 77 1.58 6.29 11.05
CA ASN A 77 1.02 5.15 11.76
C ASN A 77 -0.50 5.02 11.53
N ASP A 78 -1.22 6.14 11.39
CA ASP A 78 -2.65 6.13 11.08
C ASP A 78 -2.91 5.57 9.67
N TYR A 79 -2.15 6.01 8.65
CA TYR A 79 -2.27 5.45 7.29
C TYR A 79 -1.93 3.96 7.26
N MET A 80 -0.88 3.57 7.97
CA MET A 80 -0.50 2.17 8.11
C MET A 80 -1.63 1.35 8.76
N GLN A 81 -2.32 1.90 9.75
CA GLN A 81 -3.46 1.25 10.39
C GLN A 81 -4.65 1.10 9.44
N VAL A 82 -5.00 2.16 8.69
CA VAL A 82 -6.07 2.12 7.67
C VAL A 82 -5.75 1.07 6.61
N MET A 83 -4.53 1.10 6.06
CA MET A 83 -4.07 0.10 5.10
C MET A 83 -4.12 -1.32 5.69
N THR A 84 -3.63 -1.53 6.91
CA THR A 84 -3.72 -2.86 7.55
C THR A 84 -5.17 -3.33 7.68
N ASN A 85 -6.10 -2.47 8.07
CA ASN A 85 -7.51 -2.84 8.25
C ASN A 85 -8.14 -3.35 6.94
N VAL A 86 -7.87 -2.67 5.82
CA VAL A 86 -8.37 -3.07 4.49
C VAL A 86 -7.78 -4.41 4.05
N PHE A 87 -6.48 -4.64 4.28
CA PHE A 87 -5.79 -5.84 3.80
C PHE A 87 -5.97 -7.07 4.70
N GLN A 88 -6.34 -6.88 5.97
CA GLN A 88 -6.45 -7.96 6.97
C GLN A 88 -7.43 -9.05 6.54
N ALA A 89 -8.58 -8.68 5.96
CA ALA A 89 -9.58 -9.62 5.44
C ALA A 89 -9.02 -10.53 4.32
N HIS A 90 -7.90 -10.16 3.73
CA HIS A 90 -7.23 -10.87 2.65
C HIS A 90 -5.95 -11.58 3.11
N ASN A 91 -5.79 -11.84 4.41
CA ASN A 91 -4.60 -12.50 4.98
C ASN A 91 -3.29 -11.83 4.52
N ILE A 92 -3.30 -10.51 4.40
CA ILE A 92 -2.12 -9.70 4.15
C ILE A 92 -2.00 -8.72 5.31
N CYS A 93 -0.81 -8.59 5.85
CA CYS A 93 -0.49 -7.69 6.93
C CYS A 93 0.84 -7.00 6.64
N PHE A 94 1.19 -6.02 7.47
CA PHE A 94 2.38 -5.21 7.23
C PHE A 94 3.28 -5.17 8.47
N LEU A 95 4.55 -4.90 8.23
CA LEU A 95 5.51 -4.51 9.27
C LEU A 95 6.21 -3.24 8.82
N LEU A 96 6.02 -2.17 9.58
CA LEU A 96 6.72 -0.90 9.38
C LEU A 96 8.13 -1.00 10.00
N GLY A 97 9.15 -1.20 9.17
CA GLY A 97 10.54 -1.35 9.61
C GLY A 97 11.18 -0.05 10.08
N GLY A 98 10.63 1.08 9.66
CA GLY A 98 11.06 2.39 10.12
C GLY A 98 10.47 3.52 9.29
N ILE A 99 10.67 4.72 9.83
CA ILE A 99 10.38 6.00 9.17
C ILE A 99 11.71 6.76 9.17
N LYS A 100 12.12 7.28 8.03
CA LYS A 100 13.25 8.22 7.91
C LYS A 100 12.78 9.52 7.27
N GLN A 101 13.44 10.62 7.64
CA GLN A 101 13.29 11.89 6.96
C GLN A 101 14.47 12.11 6.01
N ILE A 102 14.19 12.66 4.83
CA ILE A 102 15.19 13.15 3.89
C ILE A 102 14.86 14.61 3.58
N ASN A 103 15.84 15.50 3.71
CA ASN A 103 15.71 16.91 3.34
C ASN A 103 16.12 17.04 1.86
N ASN A 104 15.14 17.20 0.99
CA ASN A 104 15.29 17.41 -0.44
C ASN A 104 14.04 18.17 -0.93
N THR A 105 14.17 19.47 -1.19
CA THR A 105 13.03 20.32 -1.60
C THR A 105 12.41 19.86 -2.91
N ASP A 106 13.23 19.37 -3.84
CA ASP A 106 12.81 18.91 -5.16
C ASP A 106 11.91 17.68 -5.03
N LEU A 107 12.40 16.64 -4.34
CA LEU A 107 11.61 15.45 -4.05
C LEU A 107 10.47 15.72 -3.07
N ASN A 108 10.51 16.78 -2.26
CA ASN A 108 9.34 17.17 -1.47
C ASN A 108 8.19 17.69 -2.37
N ASN A 109 8.51 18.14 -3.59
CA ASN A 109 7.58 18.54 -4.64
C ASN A 109 7.68 17.63 -5.88
N GLN A 110 7.70 16.32 -5.65
CA GLN A 110 7.93 15.28 -6.66
C GLN A 110 6.99 15.35 -7.87
N ASN A 111 7.57 15.31 -9.07
CA ASN A 111 6.88 14.99 -10.31
C ASN A 111 6.96 13.49 -10.61
N VAL A 112 5.83 12.78 -10.55
CA VAL A 112 5.78 11.33 -10.76
C VAL A 112 6.06 10.92 -12.21
N ASP A 113 5.89 11.83 -13.17
CA ASP A 113 6.04 11.54 -14.61
C ASP A 113 7.49 11.63 -15.08
N THR A 114 8.33 12.43 -14.42
CA THR A 114 9.69 12.73 -14.89
C THR A 114 10.80 12.37 -13.91
N GLU A 115 10.51 12.24 -12.63
CA GLU A 115 11.53 12.17 -11.56
C GLU A 115 11.51 10.82 -10.82
N GLU A 116 10.91 9.77 -11.37
CA GLU A 116 10.88 8.43 -10.76
C GLU A 116 12.28 7.93 -10.37
N SER A 117 13.27 8.12 -11.25
CA SER A 117 14.63 7.62 -11.03
C SER A 117 15.33 8.24 -9.83
N GLU A 118 14.91 9.44 -9.41
CA GLU A 118 15.51 10.19 -8.31
C GLU A 118 15.16 9.62 -6.93
N LEU A 119 14.16 8.74 -6.85
CA LEU A 119 13.80 8.02 -5.63
C LEU A 119 14.73 6.84 -5.34
N THR A 120 15.40 6.31 -6.38
CA THR A 120 16.27 5.12 -6.28
C THR A 120 17.30 5.19 -5.15
N PRO A 121 18.04 6.30 -4.94
CA PRO A 121 19.03 6.40 -3.86
C PRO A 121 18.43 6.30 -2.46
N TYR A 122 17.12 6.49 -2.32
CA TYR A 122 16.43 6.53 -1.02
C TYR A 122 15.67 5.23 -0.72
N ILE A 123 15.68 4.25 -1.62
CA ILE A 123 15.16 2.91 -1.39
C ILE A 123 15.90 2.27 -0.21
N GLU A 124 15.15 1.81 0.79
CA GLU A 124 15.66 0.95 1.84
C GLU A 124 15.68 -0.51 1.35
N PRO A 125 16.86 -1.14 1.23
CA PRO A 125 16.97 -2.51 0.69
C PRO A 125 16.22 -3.53 1.54
N GLY A 126 15.50 -4.45 0.89
CA GLY A 126 14.77 -5.54 1.55
C GLY A 126 13.39 -5.14 2.08
N PHE A 127 12.90 -3.95 1.73
CA PHE A 127 11.56 -3.44 2.04
C PHE A 127 10.85 -2.98 0.77
N LEU A 128 9.52 -3.04 0.78
CA LEU A 128 8.69 -2.25 -0.12
C LEU A 128 8.70 -0.79 0.39
N ASN A 129 9.05 0.17 -0.47
CA ASN A 129 9.29 1.54 -0.04
C ASN A 129 8.07 2.45 -0.27
N ILE A 130 7.74 3.25 0.74
CA ILE A 130 6.68 4.26 0.67
C ILE A 130 7.35 5.64 0.78
N PHE A 131 7.21 6.44 -0.26
CA PHE A 131 7.70 7.81 -0.30
C PHE A 131 6.57 8.79 -0.02
N VAL A 132 6.80 9.75 0.88
CA VAL A 132 5.78 10.71 1.32
C VAL A 132 6.24 12.11 0.99
N HIS A 133 5.48 12.76 0.11
CA HIS A 133 5.82 14.05 -0.51
C HIS A 133 4.86 15.14 -0.03
N ARG A 134 5.30 16.39 -0.02
CA ARG A 134 4.40 17.51 0.26
C ARG A 134 3.41 17.72 -0.87
N THR A 135 3.85 17.54 -2.12
CA THR A 135 3.00 17.64 -3.30
C THR A 135 3.35 16.59 -4.34
N LEU A 136 2.32 16.04 -4.97
CA LEU A 136 2.41 15.30 -6.24
C LEU A 136 1.51 16.05 -7.23
N PRO A 137 2.03 16.84 -8.17
CA PRO A 137 1.19 17.65 -9.07
C PRO A 137 0.17 16.78 -9.82
N GLY A 138 -1.12 17.02 -9.57
CA GLY A 138 -2.22 16.30 -10.21
C GLY A 138 -2.60 14.97 -9.58
N TYR A 139 -1.88 14.51 -8.55
CA TYR A 139 -2.05 13.18 -7.97
C TYR A 139 -2.08 13.20 -6.43
N SER A 140 -2.66 12.16 -5.83
CA SER A 140 -2.59 11.89 -4.38
C SER A 140 -1.72 10.67 -4.05
N GLY A 141 -1.51 9.79 -5.03
CA GLY A 141 -0.70 8.59 -4.93
C GLY A 141 -0.24 8.09 -6.30
N TYR A 142 0.83 7.31 -6.31
CA TYR A 142 1.39 6.71 -7.53
C TYR A 142 2.30 5.50 -7.22
N ALA A 143 2.09 4.37 -7.89
CA ALA A 143 2.86 3.14 -7.71
C ALA A 143 3.86 2.82 -8.83
N TYR A 144 4.02 3.69 -9.85
CA TYR A 144 5.01 3.63 -10.95
C TYR A 144 4.97 2.42 -11.91
N ASN A 145 4.45 1.27 -11.47
CA ASN A 145 4.14 0.10 -12.28
C ASN A 145 3.18 -0.84 -11.53
N ILE A 146 2.65 -1.87 -12.21
CA ILE A 146 1.78 -2.89 -11.62
C ILE A 146 2.29 -4.29 -12.03
N PRO A 147 2.84 -5.10 -11.10
CA PRO A 147 3.21 -4.76 -9.72
C PRO A 147 4.41 -3.80 -9.65
N ASN A 148 4.70 -3.28 -8.46
CA ASN A 148 5.93 -2.52 -8.17
C ASN A 148 6.42 -2.72 -6.73
N THR A 149 7.64 -2.28 -6.45
CA THR A 149 8.32 -2.43 -5.14
C THR A 149 8.37 -1.13 -4.33
N PHE A 150 7.84 -0.04 -4.87
CA PHE A 150 7.71 1.22 -4.17
C PHE A 150 6.54 2.04 -4.69
N LEU A 151 6.09 3.00 -3.88
CA LEU A 151 5.01 3.92 -4.21
C LEU A 151 5.28 5.29 -3.58
N SER A 152 4.58 6.29 -4.08
CA SER A 152 4.59 7.67 -3.60
C SER A 152 3.19 8.09 -3.20
N ILE A 153 3.06 8.84 -2.11
CA ILE A 153 1.82 9.49 -1.67
C ILE A 153 2.07 10.94 -1.27
N VAL A 154 1.04 11.76 -1.35
CA VAL A 154 1.04 13.08 -0.69
C VAL A 154 0.91 12.88 0.82
N GLY A 155 1.51 13.75 1.64
CA GLY A 155 1.29 13.77 3.09
C GLY A 155 -0.07 14.39 3.47
N ASN A 156 -0.43 14.30 4.75
CA ASN A 156 -1.68 14.83 5.33
C ASN A 156 -2.95 14.23 4.71
N LEU A 157 -2.92 12.95 4.35
CA LEU A 157 -4.04 12.15 3.85
C LEU A 157 -4.89 11.56 4.99
N PHE A 158 -5.17 12.32 6.06
CA PHE A 158 -5.85 11.85 7.28
C PHE A 158 -6.91 10.75 7.05
N GLU A 159 -6.64 9.55 7.60
CA GLU A 159 -7.52 8.36 7.54
C GLU A 159 -7.97 7.94 6.12
N ASP A 160 -7.17 8.24 5.09
CA ASP A 160 -7.49 7.91 3.70
C ASP A 160 -6.97 6.53 3.27
N VAL A 161 -7.68 5.91 2.34
CA VAL A 161 -7.33 4.64 1.70
C VAL A 161 -6.38 4.78 0.51
N ILE A 162 -5.94 5.99 0.15
CA ILE A 162 -4.95 6.17 -0.94
C ILE A 162 -3.70 5.30 -0.73
N LEU A 163 -3.16 5.20 0.50
CA LEU A 163 -2.03 4.30 0.74
C LEU A 163 -2.39 2.84 0.47
N ALA A 164 -3.60 2.41 0.83
CA ALA A 164 -4.10 1.07 0.55
C ALA A 164 -4.28 0.83 -0.96
N HIS A 165 -4.76 1.83 -1.70
CA HIS A 165 -4.91 1.82 -3.15
C HIS A 165 -3.56 1.64 -3.86
N GLU A 166 -2.58 2.49 -3.56
CA GLU A 166 -1.25 2.39 -4.17
C GLU A 166 -0.53 1.10 -3.76
N MET A 167 -0.72 0.64 -2.53
CA MET A 167 -0.21 -0.66 -2.11
C MET A 167 -0.87 -1.80 -2.90
N GLY A 168 -2.17 -1.69 -3.21
CA GLY A 168 -2.87 -2.61 -4.09
C GLY A 168 -2.21 -2.72 -5.47
N HIS A 169 -1.83 -1.58 -6.06
CA HIS A 169 -1.05 -1.54 -7.29
C HIS A 169 0.34 -2.18 -7.15
N CYS A 170 1.08 -1.88 -6.08
CA CYS A 170 2.35 -2.56 -5.80
C CYS A 170 2.18 -4.08 -5.75
N LEU A 171 1.06 -4.57 -5.19
CA LEU A 171 0.73 -5.99 -5.12
C LEU A 171 0.00 -6.52 -6.37
N GLY A 172 -0.05 -5.74 -7.45
CA GLY A 172 -0.44 -6.20 -8.77
C GLY A 172 -1.93 -6.06 -9.10
N LEU A 173 -2.70 -5.30 -8.32
CA LEU A 173 -4.07 -4.94 -8.66
C LEU A 173 -4.10 -3.80 -9.69
N TYR A 174 -5.04 -3.89 -10.63
CA TYR A 174 -5.35 -2.80 -11.53
C TYR A 174 -6.57 -2.03 -11.02
N HIS A 175 -6.84 -0.88 -11.61
CA HIS A 175 -8.12 -0.22 -11.41
C HIS A 175 -9.27 -1.12 -11.85
N THR A 176 -10.41 -1.06 -11.16
CA THR A 176 -11.63 -1.81 -11.54
C THR A 176 -12.10 -1.47 -12.97
N PHE A 177 -11.79 -0.26 -13.43
CA PHE A 177 -12.11 0.26 -14.76
C PHE A 177 -10.91 0.24 -15.73
N GLU A 178 -9.82 -0.49 -15.42
CA GLU A 178 -8.55 -0.43 -16.16
C GLU A 178 -8.77 -0.61 -17.68
N PRO A 179 -8.44 0.41 -18.49
CA PRO A 179 -8.49 0.26 -19.93
C PRO A 179 -7.20 -0.39 -20.44
N TRP A 180 -7.30 -1.54 -21.11
CA TRP A 180 -6.15 -2.08 -21.85
C TRP A 180 -5.94 -1.31 -23.14
N LEU A 181 -4.74 -0.77 -23.34
CA LEU A 181 -4.42 0.06 -24.50
C LEU A 181 -3.78 -0.75 -25.63
N ASP A 182 -4.08 -0.40 -26.88
CA ASP A 182 -3.30 -0.84 -28.03
C ASP A 182 -1.96 -0.09 -28.15
N ASN A 183 -1.16 -0.44 -29.15
CA ASN A 183 0.12 0.20 -29.45
C ASN A 183 0.00 1.71 -29.79
N ASN A 184 -1.23 2.19 -30.05
CA ASN A 184 -1.52 3.59 -30.37
C ASN A 184 -2.14 4.33 -29.17
N GLY A 185 -2.25 3.68 -28.00
CA GLY A 185 -2.83 4.25 -26.79
C GLY A 185 -4.36 4.24 -26.76
N ASN A 186 -5.05 3.53 -27.67
CA ASN A 186 -6.51 3.43 -27.65
C ASN A 186 -6.99 2.29 -26.75
N PRO A 187 -8.05 2.49 -25.94
CA PRO A 187 -8.67 1.41 -25.17
C PRO A 187 -9.23 0.31 -26.08
N THR A 188 -8.80 -0.94 -25.89
CA THR A 188 -9.20 -2.09 -26.71
C THR A 188 -9.94 -3.19 -25.96
N ASN A 189 -9.78 -3.30 -24.64
CA ASN A 189 -10.43 -4.37 -23.86
C ASN A 189 -11.16 -3.81 -22.64
N LYS A 190 -12.22 -3.03 -22.89
CA LYS A 190 -13.16 -2.65 -21.83
C LYS A 190 -13.93 -3.88 -21.36
N GLU A 191 -14.15 -3.97 -20.06
CA GLU A 191 -14.90 -5.08 -19.48
C GLU A 191 -16.40 -4.95 -19.78
N ASN A 192 -17.01 -6.09 -20.11
CA ASN A 192 -18.45 -6.23 -20.24
C ASN A 192 -19.05 -6.64 -18.89
N VAL A 193 -20.30 -6.25 -18.67
CA VAL A 193 -21.06 -6.55 -17.45
C VAL A 193 -21.36 -8.04 -17.34
N ALA A 194 -21.51 -8.74 -18.47
CA ALA A 194 -21.83 -10.16 -18.49
C ALA A 194 -20.78 -11.01 -17.75
N ARG A 195 -21.25 -11.91 -16.87
CA ARG A 195 -20.40 -12.84 -16.10
C ARG A 195 -20.44 -14.28 -16.61
N ALA A 196 -21.24 -14.53 -17.64
CA ALA A 196 -21.34 -15.81 -18.32
C ALA A 196 -21.78 -15.62 -19.78
N GLY A 197 -21.57 -16.64 -20.60
CA GLY A 197 -21.98 -16.65 -22.00
C GLY A 197 -21.07 -15.81 -22.90
N ASN A 198 -21.51 -15.59 -24.14
CA ASN A 198 -20.66 -15.06 -25.22
C ASN A 198 -20.21 -13.60 -25.02
N CYS A 199 -20.87 -12.86 -24.13
CA CYS A 199 -20.50 -11.46 -23.82
C CYS A 199 -19.47 -11.36 -22.68
N GLN A 200 -19.24 -12.43 -21.92
CA GLN A 200 -18.30 -12.41 -20.80
C GLN A 200 -16.85 -12.22 -21.29
N ASN A 201 -16.13 -11.25 -20.72
CA ASN A 201 -14.71 -11.04 -20.99
C ASN A 201 -13.87 -10.66 -19.75
N CYS A 202 -14.43 -10.73 -18.54
CA CYS A 202 -13.80 -10.35 -17.26
C CYS A 202 -12.48 -11.07 -16.92
N THR A 203 -12.15 -12.19 -17.59
CA THR A 203 -10.86 -12.87 -17.41
C THR A 203 -9.73 -12.29 -18.25
N THR A 204 -10.04 -11.37 -19.17
CA THR A 204 -9.11 -10.85 -20.20
C THR A 204 -9.24 -9.34 -20.43
N ALA A 205 -10.23 -8.70 -19.82
CA ALA A 205 -10.56 -7.28 -19.92
C ALA A 205 -10.75 -6.69 -18.52
N GLY A 206 -10.79 -5.35 -18.40
CA GLY A 206 -10.90 -4.67 -17.11
C GLY A 206 -9.74 -5.00 -16.18
N ASP A 207 -9.99 -5.17 -14.89
CA ASP A 207 -8.99 -5.55 -13.90
C ASP A 207 -8.58 -7.04 -13.92
N VAL A 208 -9.09 -7.78 -14.92
CA VAL A 208 -8.92 -9.22 -15.15
C VAL A 208 -9.43 -10.12 -14.01
N LEU A 209 -10.43 -9.63 -13.27
CA LEU A 209 -11.10 -10.35 -12.19
C LEU A 209 -12.62 -10.36 -12.42
N CYS A 210 -13.22 -11.55 -12.39
CA CYS A 210 -14.66 -11.69 -12.64
C CYS A 210 -15.53 -11.45 -11.40
N ASP A 211 -14.95 -11.38 -10.22
CA ASP A 211 -15.68 -11.14 -8.96
C ASP A 211 -15.76 -9.65 -8.59
N THR A 212 -14.98 -8.80 -9.26
CA THR A 212 -15.21 -7.35 -9.37
C THR A 212 -16.24 -7.11 -10.49
N PRO A 213 -17.38 -6.44 -10.23
CA PRO A 213 -18.30 -5.97 -11.25
C PRO A 213 -17.64 -4.97 -12.20
N ALA A 214 -18.05 -5.00 -13.47
CA ALA A 214 -17.48 -4.17 -14.52
C ALA A 214 -17.71 -2.69 -14.19
N ASP A 215 -16.68 -1.90 -14.39
CA ASP A 215 -16.64 -0.49 -14.01
C ASP A 215 -16.25 0.37 -15.22
N ASP A 216 -16.99 1.46 -15.42
CA ASP A 216 -16.76 2.42 -16.49
C ASP A 216 -16.21 3.77 -15.99
N ASN A 217 -15.93 3.88 -14.68
CA ASN A 217 -15.55 5.11 -14.01
C ASN A 217 -16.58 6.24 -14.22
N GLY A 218 -17.87 5.89 -14.26
CA GLY A 218 -18.98 6.83 -14.48
C GLY A 218 -19.30 7.75 -13.31
N GLY A 219 -18.53 7.69 -12.22
CA GLY A 219 -18.62 8.56 -11.05
C GLY A 219 -19.49 8.00 -9.91
N VAL A 220 -19.09 8.38 -8.70
CA VAL A 220 -19.75 8.02 -7.43
C VAL A 220 -20.02 9.30 -6.65
N ASN A 221 -21.24 9.46 -6.15
CA ASN A 221 -21.61 10.66 -5.38
C ASN A 221 -21.21 10.54 -3.89
N ALA A 222 -21.46 11.60 -3.12
CA ALA A 222 -21.14 11.65 -1.70
C ALA A 222 -21.89 10.62 -0.83
N ALA A 223 -22.98 10.03 -1.33
CA ALA A 223 -23.73 8.97 -0.68
C ALA A 223 -23.26 7.56 -1.11
N CYS A 224 -22.11 7.46 -1.76
CA CYS A 224 -21.52 6.20 -2.26
C CYS A 224 -22.38 5.49 -3.30
N VAL A 225 -23.19 6.25 -4.04
CA VAL A 225 -24.05 5.73 -5.11
C VAL A 225 -23.41 6.04 -6.46
N TYR A 226 -23.33 5.03 -7.32
CA TYR A 226 -22.91 5.17 -8.70
C TYR A 226 -23.91 6.03 -9.46
N THR A 227 -23.42 7.05 -10.17
CA THR A 227 -24.25 8.01 -10.91
C THR A 227 -24.13 7.90 -12.42
N GLY A 228 -23.29 7.00 -12.91
CA GLY A 228 -23.10 6.81 -14.35
C GLY A 228 -24.30 6.16 -15.01
N THR A 229 -24.39 6.36 -16.33
CA THR A 229 -25.43 5.78 -17.19
C THR A 229 -24.82 5.01 -18.36
N GLY A 230 -23.52 4.68 -18.27
CA GLY A 230 -22.78 4.00 -19.31
C GLY A 230 -23.32 2.58 -19.54
N LYS A 231 -23.06 2.08 -20.74
CA LYS A 231 -23.37 0.70 -21.12
C LYS A 231 -22.17 0.05 -21.76
N ASP A 232 -22.06 -1.26 -21.56
CA ASP A 232 -21.05 -2.07 -22.22
C ASP A 232 -21.38 -2.32 -23.71
N ALA A 233 -20.51 -3.07 -24.38
CA ALA A 233 -20.69 -3.44 -25.79
C ALA A 233 -21.91 -4.34 -26.05
N CYS A 234 -22.51 -4.90 -25.00
CA CYS A 234 -23.69 -5.75 -25.03
C CYS A 234 -24.95 -5.02 -24.55
N ASN A 235 -24.90 -3.68 -24.47
CA ASN A 235 -26.01 -2.81 -24.10
C ASN A 235 -26.55 -3.04 -22.66
N ALA A 236 -25.74 -3.62 -21.79
CA ALA A 236 -26.00 -3.74 -20.35
C ALA A 236 -25.45 -2.53 -19.61
N PHE A 237 -26.21 -2.02 -18.63
CA PHE A 237 -25.77 -0.90 -17.79
C PHE A 237 -24.69 -1.35 -16.79
N TYR A 238 -23.68 -0.50 -16.60
CA TYR A 238 -22.68 -0.70 -15.55
C TYR A 238 -23.29 -0.52 -14.16
N SER A 239 -22.77 -1.27 -13.19
CA SER A 239 -23.12 -1.21 -11.78
C SER A 239 -21.90 -1.61 -10.94
N PRO A 240 -20.87 -0.75 -10.88
CA PRO A 240 -19.60 -1.07 -10.22
C PRO A 240 -19.73 -1.17 -8.70
N LEU A 241 -18.72 -1.77 -8.06
CA LEU A 241 -18.57 -1.72 -6.60
C LEU A 241 -18.04 -0.34 -6.19
N THR A 242 -18.93 0.51 -5.70
CA THR A 242 -18.61 1.89 -5.31
C THR A 242 -17.77 2.03 -4.05
N ASN A 243 -17.56 0.93 -3.32
CA ASN A 243 -16.70 0.85 -2.15
C ASN A 243 -15.40 0.08 -2.40
N ASN A 244 -15.11 -0.29 -3.64
CA ASN A 244 -13.87 -0.99 -3.96
C ASN A 244 -12.68 -0.03 -3.85
N VAL A 245 -11.64 -0.45 -3.13
CA VAL A 245 -10.45 0.38 -2.94
C VAL A 245 -9.72 0.67 -4.25
N MET A 246 -9.81 -0.19 -5.28
CA MET A 246 -9.21 0.05 -6.60
C MET A 246 -10.12 0.81 -7.57
N GLY A 247 -11.30 1.26 -7.13
CA GLY A 247 -12.18 2.10 -7.92
C GLY A 247 -11.86 3.59 -7.77
N TYR A 248 -12.27 4.38 -8.76
CA TYR A 248 -12.27 5.85 -8.65
C TYR A 248 -13.66 6.30 -8.21
N GLY A 249 -13.67 7.15 -7.19
CA GLY A 249 -14.90 7.57 -6.53
C GLY A 249 -14.59 8.46 -5.35
N ASN A 250 -15.54 8.54 -4.43
CA ASN A 250 -15.33 9.23 -3.17
C ASN A 250 -14.49 8.35 -2.25
N ALA A 251 -13.30 8.80 -1.84
CA ALA A 251 -12.40 8.06 -0.95
C ALA A 251 -13.08 7.63 0.36
N ALA A 252 -14.06 8.39 0.85
CA ALA A 252 -14.84 8.03 2.04
C ALA A 252 -15.75 6.81 1.86
N CYS A 253 -15.98 6.37 0.62
CA CYS A 253 -16.75 5.18 0.29
C CYS A 253 -15.90 3.93 0.15
N ASN A 254 -14.61 4.09 -0.15
CA ASN A 254 -13.72 3.00 -0.50
C ASN A 254 -13.17 2.32 0.75
N ASP A 255 -13.46 1.04 0.95
CA ASP A 255 -13.07 0.33 2.17
C ASP A 255 -12.79 -1.18 2.00
N THR A 256 -13.07 -1.77 0.84
CA THR A 256 -12.94 -3.21 0.63
C THR A 256 -12.19 -3.57 -0.65
N PHE A 257 -11.54 -4.74 -0.63
CA PHE A 257 -11.21 -5.48 -1.84
C PHE A 257 -12.17 -6.68 -2.00
N THR A 258 -12.23 -7.24 -3.20
CA THR A 258 -12.92 -8.52 -3.46
C THR A 258 -12.04 -9.71 -3.05
N ALA A 259 -12.62 -10.91 -3.02
CA ALA A 259 -11.87 -12.13 -2.72
C ALA A 259 -10.80 -12.41 -3.80
N GLY A 260 -11.13 -12.17 -5.06
CA GLY A 260 -10.26 -12.32 -6.23
C GLY A 260 -9.11 -11.32 -6.23
N GLN A 261 -9.34 -10.08 -5.81
CA GLN A 261 -8.28 -9.10 -5.57
C GLN A 261 -7.32 -9.60 -4.47
N GLY A 262 -7.85 -10.11 -3.35
CA GLY A 262 -7.04 -10.74 -2.30
C GLY A 262 -6.23 -11.94 -2.79
N ASP A 263 -6.84 -12.84 -3.57
CA ASP A 263 -6.15 -13.98 -4.19
C ASP A 263 -5.02 -13.53 -5.11
N ARG A 264 -5.28 -12.52 -5.96
CA ARG A 264 -4.31 -11.97 -6.90
C ARG A 264 -3.09 -11.39 -6.20
N MET A 265 -3.30 -10.59 -5.15
CA MET A 265 -2.20 -10.01 -4.36
C MET A 265 -1.33 -11.09 -3.71
N ARG A 266 -1.93 -12.09 -3.06
CA ARG A 266 -1.18 -13.21 -2.47
C ARG A 266 -0.42 -14.02 -3.52
N THR A 267 -0.99 -14.17 -4.71
CA THR A 267 -0.29 -14.81 -5.83
C THR A 267 0.98 -14.03 -6.19
N PHE A 268 0.90 -12.71 -6.36
CA PHE A 268 2.09 -11.89 -6.60
C PHE A 268 3.12 -11.97 -5.48
N LEU A 269 2.69 -11.93 -4.22
CA LEU A 269 3.58 -12.08 -3.06
C LEU A 269 4.31 -13.43 -3.02
N THR A 270 3.79 -14.45 -3.71
CA THR A 270 4.40 -15.78 -3.80
C THR A 270 5.25 -15.97 -5.05
N THR A 271 4.81 -15.44 -6.20
CA THR A 271 5.39 -15.76 -7.50
C THR A 271 6.30 -14.67 -8.06
N ASN A 272 6.13 -13.40 -7.67
CA ASN A 272 6.98 -12.32 -8.15
C ASN A 272 8.32 -12.35 -7.41
N ASN A 273 9.43 -12.28 -8.16
CA ASN A 273 10.77 -12.46 -7.61
C ASN A 273 11.19 -11.35 -6.65
N ASP A 274 10.71 -10.13 -6.83
CA ASP A 274 11.05 -9.01 -5.97
C ASP A 274 10.15 -9.00 -4.73
N LEU A 275 8.82 -9.05 -4.93
CA LEU A 275 7.84 -8.98 -3.85
C LEU A 275 7.98 -10.11 -2.83
N LYS A 276 8.28 -11.34 -3.26
CA LYS A 276 8.45 -12.48 -2.35
C LYS A 276 9.55 -12.23 -1.31
N THR A 277 10.58 -11.45 -1.66
CA THR A 277 11.71 -11.13 -0.75
C THR A 277 11.32 -10.17 0.37
N PHE A 278 10.17 -9.50 0.24
CA PHE A 278 9.64 -8.59 1.24
C PHE A 278 8.73 -9.26 2.26
N THR A 279 8.40 -10.53 2.07
CA THR A 279 7.60 -11.31 3.03
C THR A 279 8.44 -11.78 4.24
N LEU A 280 7.82 -11.91 5.41
CA LEU A 280 8.47 -12.35 6.65
C LEU A 280 8.13 -13.78 7.04
N HIS A 281 9.07 -14.38 7.77
CA HIS A 281 8.82 -15.58 8.56
C HIS A 281 8.06 -15.24 9.85
N ASP A 282 7.35 -16.23 10.39
CA ASP A 282 6.56 -16.03 11.62
C ASP A 282 7.41 -15.86 12.86
N VAL A 283 8.46 -16.67 12.98
CA VAL A 283 9.33 -16.73 14.14
C VAL A 283 10.78 -16.70 13.70
N LEU A 284 11.60 -15.91 14.38
CA LEU A 284 13.03 -15.81 14.11
C LEU A 284 13.84 -15.86 15.40
N TYR A 285 14.99 -16.52 15.32
CA TYR A 285 15.97 -16.63 16.41
C TYR A 285 17.24 -15.91 15.99
N THR A 286 17.81 -15.09 16.89
CA THR A 286 19.08 -14.41 16.64
C THR A 286 19.96 -14.37 17.89
N PRO A 287 21.24 -14.73 17.82
CA PRO A 287 21.90 -15.31 16.66
C PRO A 287 21.42 -16.75 16.43
N VAL A 288 21.46 -17.22 15.19
CA VAL A 288 21.06 -18.61 14.88
C VAL A 288 22.08 -19.61 15.44
N PHE A 289 23.38 -19.28 15.36
CA PHE A 289 24.47 -20.13 15.83
C PHE A 289 25.58 -19.34 16.51
N GLY A 290 26.06 -19.85 17.63
CA GLY A 290 27.22 -19.33 18.34
C GLY A 290 27.02 -17.93 18.93
N ASN A 291 28.11 -17.39 19.48
CA ASN A 291 28.13 -16.02 20.01
C ASN A 291 28.42 -15.04 18.87
N VAL A 292 27.60 -14.00 18.74
CA VAL A 292 27.76 -12.98 17.69
C VAL A 292 27.96 -11.61 18.34
N THR A 293 28.92 -10.85 17.82
CA THR A 293 29.12 -9.43 18.15
C THR A 293 28.94 -8.59 16.88
N ILE A 294 28.06 -7.60 16.93
CA ILE A 294 27.82 -6.65 15.84
C ILE A 294 28.28 -5.26 16.31
N SER A 295 29.35 -4.75 15.70
CA SER A 295 29.99 -3.48 16.12
C SER A 295 29.75 -2.29 15.19
N SER A 296 29.23 -2.55 13.98
CA SER A 296 28.93 -1.53 12.97
C SER A 296 27.84 -2.01 12.00
N GLY A 297 27.39 -1.12 11.12
CA GLY A 297 26.41 -1.43 10.08
C GLY A 297 24.95 -1.42 10.54
N LYS A 298 24.03 -1.50 9.58
CA LYS A 298 22.58 -1.47 9.80
C LYS A 298 22.01 -2.87 9.59
N GLY A 299 21.15 -3.33 10.50
CA GLY A 299 20.56 -4.66 10.43
C GLY A 299 19.14 -4.72 10.98
N TYR A 300 18.33 -5.58 10.40
CA TYR A 300 16.94 -5.79 10.76
C TYR A 300 16.69 -7.26 11.10
N THR A 301 16.21 -7.50 12.31
CA THR A 301 15.74 -8.81 12.79
C THR A 301 14.24 -8.72 12.93
N LEU A 302 13.53 -9.17 11.89
CA LEU A 302 12.10 -8.96 11.73
C LEU A 302 11.40 -10.31 11.63
N ALA A 303 10.31 -10.47 12.35
CA ALA A 303 9.42 -11.62 12.24
C ALA A 303 7.98 -11.16 12.44
N ARG A 304 7.00 -11.94 12.00
CA ARG A 304 5.60 -11.60 12.24
C ARG A 304 5.25 -11.72 13.72
N ASP A 305 5.40 -12.91 14.29
CA ASP A 305 4.93 -13.23 15.64
C ASP A 305 6.00 -13.01 16.68
N ARG A 306 7.17 -13.62 16.50
CA ARG A 306 8.19 -13.67 17.56
C ARG A 306 9.61 -13.52 17.05
N VAL A 307 10.35 -12.65 17.74
CA VAL A 307 11.81 -12.63 17.68
C VAL A 307 12.35 -13.09 19.03
N PHE A 308 13.20 -14.11 19.04
CA PHE A 308 13.96 -14.53 20.21
C PHE A 308 15.41 -14.10 20.06
N VAL A 309 15.86 -13.25 20.99
CA VAL A 309 17.24 -12.76 21.03
C VAL A 309 18.01 -13.49 22.12
N SER A 310 19.16 -14.04 21.74
CA SER A 310 20.04 -14.87 22.57
C SER A 310 19.36 -16.10 23.16
N ASP A 311 18.74 -16.93 22.31
CA ASP A 311 18.12 -18.17 22.78
C ASP A 311 19.14 -19.31 22.98
N GLY A 312 18.94 -20.12 24.02
CA GLY A 312 19.84 -21.20 24.42
C GLY A 312 21.23 -20.70 24.82
N ASN A 313 22.27 -21.23 24.17
CA ASN A 313 23.68 -20.92 24.46
C ASN A 313 24.28 -19.85 23.51
N ALA A 314 23.48 -19.27 22.62
CA ALA A 314 23.93 -18.28 21.65
C ALA A 314 23.78 -16.87 22.22
N ASN A 315 24.89 -16.15 22.44
CA ASN A 315 24.86 -14.78 22.95
C ASN A 315 24.92 -13.75 21.82
N LEU A 316 24.16 -12.65 21.94
CA LEU A 316 24.24 -11.52 21.01
C LEU A 316 24.77 -10.30 21.74
N THR A 317 25.85 -9.71 21.23
CA THR A 317 26.34 -8.40 21.64
C THR A 317 26.18 -7.40 20.49
N VAL A 318 25.53 -6.27 20.73
CA VAL A 318 25.48 -5.14 19.78
C VAL A 318 26.17 -3.94 20.42
N ASN A 319 27.21 -3.43 19.80
CA ASN A 319 28.01 -2.32 20.32
C ASN A 319 28.51 -1.37 19.22
N GLY A 320 29.32 -0.38 19.60
CA GLY A 320 29.96 0.52 18.65
C GLY A 320 28.93 1.34 17.87
N THR A 321 29.13 1.45 16.56
CA THR A 321 28.28 2.24 15.66
C THR A 321 27.15 1.42 15.04
N ALA A 322 26.94 0.18 15.49
CA ALA A 322 25.91 -0.70 14.95
C ALA A 322 24.50 -0.12 15.15
N GLN A 323 23.66 -0.22 14.11
CA GLN A 323 22.25 0.13 14.12
C GLN A 323 21.40 -1.12 13.91
N GLN A 324 20.87 -1.70 14.99
CA GLN A 324 20.12 -2.97 14.94
C GLN A 324 18.66 -2.76 15.36
N PHE A 325 17.75 -3.26 14.54
CA PHE A 325 16.31 -3.10 14.71
C PHE A 325 15.66 -4.48 14.87
N PHE A 326 15.02 -4.72 16.01
CA PHE A 326 14.32 -5.95 16.34
C PHE A 326 12.82 -5.65 16.41
N GLN A 327 12.01 -6.33 15.61
CA GLN A 327 10.58 -6.08 15.57
C GLN A 327 9.78 -7.34 15.22
N ALA A 328 8.72 -7.56 16.00
CA ALA A 328 7.71 -8.59 15.80
C ALA A 328 6.50 -8.28 16.68
N LYS A 329 5.41 -9.04 16.59
CA LYS A 329 4.31 -8.95 17.58
C LYS A 329 4.83 -9.07 19.02
N LYS A 330 5.83 -9.93 19.25
CA LYS A 330 6.58 -10.01 20.50
C LYS A 330 8.08 -10.20 20.27
N VAL A 331 8.91 -9.35 20.88
CA VAL A 331 10.36 -9.54 20.95
C VAL A 331 10.75 -9.99 22.35
N SER A 332 11.51 -11.08 22.46
CA SER A 332 11.97 -11.66 23.73
C SER A 332 13.48 -11.57 23.81
N LEU A 333 14.00 -10.70 24.66
CA LEU A 333 15.42 -10.60 24.98
C LEU A 333 15.74 -11.58 26.12
N ARG A 334 16.67 -12.51 25.90
CA ARG A 334 17.02 -13.55 26.88
C ARG A 334 18.42 -13.32 27.46
N SER A 335 18.76 -14.12 28.46
CA SER A 335 20.11 -14.12 29.05
C SER A 335 21.16 -14.31 27.94
N GLY A 336 22.20 -13.48 27.94
CA GLY A 336 23.20 -13.46 26.87
C GLY A 336 23.07 -12.30 25.89
N THR A 337 21.95 -11.58 25.90
CA THR A 337 21.79 -10.34 25.13
C THR A 337 22.53 -9.18 25.80
N LYS A 338 23.41 -8.49 25.07
CA LYS A 338 24.13 -7.30 25.52
C LYS A 338 24.00 -6.19 24.48
N PHE A 339 23.49 -5.03 24.89
CA PHE A 339 23.43 -3.83 24.06
C PHE A 339 24.28 -2.73 24.68
N SER A 340 25.22 -2.18 23.93
CA SER A 340 26.11 -1.11 24.36
C SER A 340 26.46 -0.19 23.17
N PRO A 341 25.46 0.47 22.56
CA PRO A 341 25.69 1.36 21.43
C PRO A 341 26.56 2.56 21.85
N ALA A 342 27.49 2.94 20.98
CA ALA A 342 28.30 4.16 21.08
C ALA A 342 27.68 5.29 20.23
N VAL A 343 28.38 6.43 20.11
CA VAL A 343 27.94 7.54 19.26
C VAL A 343 27.70 7.05 17.83
N GLY A 344 26.51 7.31 17.29
CA GLY A 344 26.05 6.83 15.97
C GLY A 344 25.44 5.42 15.95
N GLY A 345 25.62 4.64 17.02
CA GLY A 345 24.97 3.34 17.22
C GLY A 345 23.53 3.47 17.73
N LYS A 346 22.69 2.49 17.41
CA LYS A 346 21.28 2.45 17.82
C LYS A 346 20.81 1.01 17.97
N VAL A 347 20.10 0.71 19.06
CA VAL A 347 19.33 -0.52 19.18
C VAL A 347 17.86 -0.13 19.36
N SER A 348 17.00 -0.65 18.50
CA SER A 348 15.55 -0.44 18.56
C SER A 348 14.86 -1.77 18.73
N VAL A 349 14.08 -1.92 19.79
CA VAL A 349 13.24 -3.10 20.04
C VAL A 349 11.80 -2.64 20.10
N LYS A 350 10.97 -3.05 19.15
CA LYS A 350 9.58 -2.59 19.03
C LYS A 350 8.62 -3.76 18.79
N SER A 351 7.39 -3.62 19.28
CA SER A 351 6.29 -4.48 18.84
C SER A 351 5.78 -4.04 17.46
N ASN A 352 5.26 -4.96 16.65
CA ASN A 352 4.53 -4.63 15.42
C ASN A 352 3.02 -4.60 15.69
N PRO A 353 2.34 -3.45 15.60
CA PRO A 353 0.89 -3.36 15.77
C PRO A 353 0.11 -3.66 14.48
N PHE A 354 0.77 -3.67 13.31
CA PHE A 354 0.14 -3.70 11.99
C PHE A 354 -0.12 -5.11 11.44
N CYS A 355 -0.08 -6.11 12.32
CA CYS A 355 -0.26 -7.53 11.98
C CYS A 355 -0.73 -8.30 13.23
N ASN A 356 -2.01 -8.14 13.58
CA ASN A 356 -2.57 -8.70 14.82
C ASN A 356 -3.49 -9.90 14.62
#